data_AF-A0A4V2JT58-F1
#
_entry.id   AF-A0A4V2JT58-F1
#
_cell.length_a   1.000
_cell.length_b   1.000
_cell.length_c   1.000
_cell.angle_alpha   90.00
_cell.angle_beta   90.00
_cell.angle_gamma   90.00
#
_symmetry.space_group_name_H-M   'P 1'
#
loop_
_entity.id
_entity.type
_entity.pdbx_description
1 polymer ?
#
loop_
_entity_poly.entity_id
_entity_poly.type
_entity_poly.pdbx_seq_one_letter_code
_entity_poly.pdbx_strand_id
1 'polypeptide(L)'
;MSEPAARRTRPRDALGRPLDWDAVGVPPVDDSPRPPIETLDAARALIASGRPFAAHEVLEGRWKSCPEAERGLWQGLAQLAVALTHAGRGNARGASRLVERGAGRLAEYEATSGPTYGLDLGRVVAGVRRAVG
;
A
#
# COMPACT_ATOMS: atom_id res chain seq x y z
N MET A 1 -21.06 27.53 17.29
CA MET A 1 -20.44 27.26 15.99
C MET A 1 -20.39 25.75 15.84
N SER A 2 -21.23 25.17 14.98
CA SER A 2 -21.23 23.73 14.77
C SER A 2 -20.05 23.37 13.87
N GLU A 3 -19.13 22.53 14.34
CA GLU A 3 -18.15 21.87 13.48
C GLU A 3 -18.87 21.16 12.33
N PRO A 4 -18.39 21.25 11.08
CA PRO A 4 -18.96 20.46 10.00
C PRO A 4 -18.79 19.00 10.37
N ALA A 5 -19.90 18.25 10.45
CA ALA A 5 -19.87 16.83 10.74
C ALA A 5 -18.91 16.15 9.76
N ALA A 6 -17.77 15.66 10.26
CA ALA A 6 -16.81 14.92 9.48
C ALA A 6 -17.58 13.85 8.69
N ARG A 7 -17.47 13.89 7.36
CA ARG A 7 -18.24 13.02 6.46
C ARG A 7 -18.02 11.56 6.90
N ARG A 8 -19.04 10.95 7.48
CA ARG A 8 -18.96 9.57 7.99
C ARG A 8 -18.55 8.65 6.85
N THR A 9 -17.35 8.09 6.96
CA THR A 9 -16.83 7.14 5.96
C THR A 9 -17.41 5.77 6.26
N ARG A 10 -17.87 5.05 5.23
CA ARG A 10 -18.44 3.71 5.38
C ARG A 10 -17.42 2.77 6.06
N PRO A 11 -17.77 2.03 7.12
CA PRO A 11 -16.86 1.10 7.78
C PRO A 11 -16.28 0.08 6.80
N ARG A 12 -15.05 -0.38 7.05
CA ARG A 12 -14.36 -1.35 6.21
C ARG A 12 -13.73 -2.47 7.03
N ASP A 13 -13.57 -3.64 6.43
CA ASP A 13 -12.74 -4.71 7.00
C ASP A 13 -11.24 -4.40 6.84
N ALA A 14 -10.38 -5.27 7.39
CA ALA A 14 -8.92 -5.15 7.32
C ALA A 14 -8.36 -5.12 5.88
N LEU A 15 -9.11 -5.68 4.93
CA LEU A 15 -8.76 -5.71 3.51
C LEU A 15 -9.42 -4.57 2.74
N GLY A 16 -10.08 -3.61 3.39
CA GLY A 16 -10.70 -2.45 2.78
C GLY A 16 -12.04 -2.71 2.08
N ARG A 17 -12.68 -3.86 2.30
CA ARG A 17 -14.04 -4.11 1.78
C ARG A 17 -15.04 -3.30 2.59
N PRO A 18 -15.98 -2.58 1.96
CA PRO A 18 -17.04 -1.90 2.68
C PRO A 18 -17.90 -2.90 3.47
N LEU A 19 -18.22 -2.55 4.71
CA LEU A 19 -19.14 -3.28 5.59
C LEU A 19 -20.49 -2.55 5.65
N ASP A 20 -21.46 -3.14 6.32
CA ASP A 20 -22.70 -2.45 6.64
C ASP A 20 -22.46 -1.24 7.56
N TRP A 21 -23.37 -0.27 7.55
CA TRP A 21 -23.16 1.02 8.21
C TRP A 21 -23.12 0.94 9.75
N ASP A 22 -23.71 -0.10 10.31
CA ASP A 22 -23.78 -0.44 11.73
C ASP A 22 -22.70 -1.44 12.16
N ALA A 23 -21.98 -2.04 11.21
CA ALA A 23 -20.88 -2.95 11.50
C ALA A 23 -19.66 -2.22 12.05
N VAL A 24 -18.94 -2.87 12.97
CA VAL A 24 -17.65 -2.38 13.48
C VAL A 24 -16.56 -2.73 12.48
N GLY A 25 -16.06 -1.72 11.77
CA GLY A 25 -14.90 -1.84 10.89
C GLY A 25 -13.57 -1.61 11.60
N VAL A 26 -12.47 -1.80 10.89
CA VAL A 26 -11.15 -1.37 11.37
C VAL A 26 -11.04 0.17 11.30
N PRO A 27 -10.37 0.82 12.26
CA PRO A 27 -10.12 2.26 12.19
C PRO A 27 -9.36 2.61 10.90
N PRO A 28 -9.75 3.70 10.18
CA PRO A 28 -8.98 4.21 9.06
C PRO A 28 -7.54 4.48 9.46
N VAL A 29 -6.63 4.33 8.51
CA VAL A 29 -5.25 4.79 8.70
C VAL A 29 -5.18 6.28 8.36
N ASP A 30 -4.32 7.00 9.05
CA ASP A 30 -3.92 8.33 8.60
C ASP A 30 -3.02 8.15 7.36
N ASP A 31 -3.44 8.65 6.20
CA ASP A 31 -2.73 8.56 4.93
C ASP A 31 -1.91 9.83 4.63
N SER A 32 -1.79 10.75 5.59
CA SER A 32 -0.98 11.96 5.46
C SER A 32 0.47 11.60 5.07
N PRO A 33 1.09 12.40 4.18
CA PRO A 33 2.49 12.22 3.79
C PRO A 33 3.43 12.16 5.00
N ARG A 34 4.31 11.17 5.01
CA ARG A 34 5.34 10.97 6.03
C ARG A 34 6.73 10.97 5.39
N PRO A 35 7.80 11.13 6.20
CA PRO A 35 9.15 10.85 5.75
C PRO A 35 9.27 9.43 5.17
N PRO A 36 10.20 9.18 4.22
CA PRO A 36 10.33 7.90 3.54
C PRO A 36 10.44 6.70 4.48
N ILE A 37 11.33 6.75 5.47
CA ILE A 37 11.55 5.63 6.41
C ILE A 37 10.29 5.35 7.23
N GLU A 38 9.65 6.39 7.75
CA GLU A 38 8.41 6.25 8.52
C GLU A 38 7.26 5.68 7.67
N THR A 39 7.19 6.04 6.39
CA THR A 39 6.21 5.47 5.44
C THR A 39 6.45 3.98 5.27
N LEU A 40 7.71 3.55 5.11
CA LEU A 40 8.08 2.16 4.95
C LEU A 40 7.81 1.34 6.22
N ASP A 41 8.13 1.87 7.39
CA ASP A 41 7.89 1.22 8.68
C ASP A 41 6.39 1.07 8.96
N ALA A 42 5.61 2.13 8.70
CA ALA A 42 4.16 2.08 8.81
C ALA A 42 3.54 1.06 7.86
N ALA A 43 3.95 1.05 6.58
CA ALA A 43 3.47 0.08 5.60
C ALA A 43 3.82 -1.37 6.01
N ARG A 44 5.04 -1.60 6.51
CA ARG A 44 5.48 -2.91 7.00
C ARG A 44 4.66 -3.39 8.20
N ALA A 45 4.41 -2.51 9.17
CA ALA A 45 3.60 -2.83 10.35
C ALA A 45 2.13 -3.15 9.98
N LEU A 46 1.56 -2.41 9.03
CA LEU A 46 0.21 -2.65 8.52
C LEU A 46 0.12 -3.99 7.76
N ILE A 47 1.11 -4.32 6.93
CA ILE A 47 1.16 -5.63 6.26
C ILE A 47 1.28 -6.76 7.29
N ALA A 48 2.17 -6.62 8.28
CA ALA A 48 2.37 -7.62 9.33
C ALA A 48 1.12 -7.85 10.19
N SER A 49 0.26 -6.83 10.34
CA SER A 49 -1.03 -6.92 11.03
C SER A 49 -2.20 -7.33 10.14
N GLY A 50 -1.95 -7.79 8.91
CA GLY A 50 -2.99 -8.27 8.00
C GLY A 50 -3.82 -7.15 7.35
N ARG A 51 -3.28 -5.92 7.31
CA ARG A 51 -3.94 -4.72 6.75
C ARG A 51 -3.23 -4.19 5.49
N PRO A 52 -3.06 -4.99 4.43
CA PRO A 52 -2.36 -4.56 3.23
C PRO A 52 -3.06 -3.41 2.47
N PHE A 53 -4.39 -3.25 2.63
CA PHE A 53 -5.11 -2.13 2.02
C PHE A 53 -4.73 -0.79 2.67
N ALA A 54 -4.64 -0.77 4.00
CA ALA A 54 -4.16 0.42 4.72
C ALA A 54 -2.69 0.73 4.40
N ALA A 55 -1.85 -0.31 4.23
CA ALA A 55 -0.48 -0.11 3.78
C ALA A 55 -0.43 0.54 2.38
N HIS A 56 -1.31 0.12 1.47
CA HIS A 56 -1.47 0.76 0.17
C HIS A 56 -1.84 2.24 0.30
N GLU A 57 -2.78 2.60 1.17
CA GLU A 57 -3.19 4.00 1.40
C GLU A 57 -2.00 4.87 1.87
N VAL A 58 -1.22 4.38 2.84
CA VAL A 58 -0.01 5.08 3.33
C VAL A 58 1.04 5.27 2.23
N LEU A 59 1.29 4.24 1.41
CA LEU A 59 2.23 4.30 0.30
C LEU A 59 1.73 5.22 -0.83
N GLU A 60 0.42 5.23 -1.09
CA GLU A 60 -0.21 6.11 -2.06
C GLU A 60 -0.12 7.58 -1.64
N GLY A 61 -0.32 7.86 -0.35
CA GLY A 61 -0.12 9.20 0.24
C GLY A 61 1.28 9.73 -0.05
N ARG A 62 2.32 8.91 0.19
CA ARG A 62 3.70 9.27 -0.15
C ARG A 62 3.92 9.39 -1.65
N TRP A 63 3.37 8.50 -2.48
CA TRP A 63 3.47 8.59 -3.94
C TRP A 63 2.94 9.93 -4.46
N LYS A 64 1.80 10.40 -3.92
CA LYS A 64 1.19 11.68 -4.31
C LYS A 64 2.02 12.91 -3.92
N SER A 65 2.86 12.81 -2.90
CA SER A 65 3.62 13.95 -2.34
C SER A 65 5.14 13.89 -2.55
N CYS A 66 5.69 12.77 -3.03
CA CYS A 66 7.12 12.59 -3.22
C CYS A 66 7.66 13.39 -4.42
N PRO A 67 8.98 13.67 -4.46
CA PRO A 67 9.65 14.17 -5.65
C PRO A 67 9.41 13.27 -6.88
N GLU A 68 9.37 13.86 -8.07
CA GLU A 68 9.13 13.14 -9.33
C GLU A 68 10.07 11.94 -9.50
N ALA A 69 11.35 12.13 -9.18
CA ALA A 69 12.38 11.11 -9.26
C ALA A 69 12.11 9.88 -8.39
N GLU A 70 11.29 9.99 -7.34
CA GLU A 70 10.93 8.88 -6.44
C GLU A 70 9.60 8.21 -6.78
N ARG A 71 8.78 8.79 -7.67
CA ARG A 71 7.40 8.33 -7.90
C ARG A 71 7.33 6.86 -8.31
N GLY A 72 8.28 6.38 -9.10
CA GLY A 72 8.36 4.98 -9.53
C GLY A 72 8.45 4.00 -8.36
N LEU A 73 9.28 4.31 -7.35
CA LEU A 73 9.41 3.52 -6.13
C LEU A 73 8.08 3.42 -5.38
N TRP A 74 7.49 4.57 -5.05
CA TRP A 74 6.28 4.62 -4.22
C TRP A 74 5.08 4.01 -4.94
N GLN A 75 4.96 4.24 -6.25
CA GLN A 75 3.91 3.60 -7.06
C GLN A 75 4.09 2.08 -7.12
N GLY A 76 5.32 1.58 -7.30
CA GLY A 76 5.61 0.15 -7.30
C GLY A 76 5.26 -0.51 -5.97
N LEU A 77 5.67 0.09 -4.85
CA LEU A 77 5.35 -0.42 -3.50
C LEU A 77 3.84 -0.40 -3.23
N ALA A 78 3.14 0.69 -3.59
CA ALA A 78 1.69 0.77 -3.45
C ALA A 78 0.97 -0.31 -4.26
N GLN A 79 1.49 -0.66 -5.45
CA GLN A 79 0.96 -1.76 -6.27
C GLN A 79 1.17 -3.13 -5.63
N LEU A 80 2.33 -3.39 -5.02
CA LEU A 80 2.58 -4.63 -4.29
C LEU A 80 1.64 -4.77 -3.08
N ALA A 81 1.40 -3.69 -2.33
CA ALA A 81 0.46 -3.70 -1.21
C ALA A 81 -1.00 -4.00 -1.64
N VAL A 82 -1.47 -3.41 -2.74
CA VAL A 82 -2.80 -3.76 -3.26
C VAL A 82 -2.84 -5.16 -3.88
N ALA A 83 -1.72 -5.69 -4.38
CA ALA A 83 -1.63 -7.09 -4.80
C ALA A 83 -1.88 -8.06 -3.63
N LEU A 84 -1.25 -7.81 -2.48
CA LEU A 84 -1.52 -8.57 -1.24
C LEU A 84 -2.99 -8.44 -0.81
N THR A 85 -3.58 -7.26 -0.96
CA THR A 85 -5.01 -7.06 -0.71
C THR A 85 -5.88 -7.94 -1.62
N HIS A 86 -5.57 -7.99 -2.92
CA HIS A 86 -6.29 -8.85 -3.86
C HIS A 86 -6.15 -10.33 -3.53
N ALA A 87 -4.95 -10.78 -3.14
CA ALA A 87 -4.71 -12.15 -2.73
C ALA A 87 -5.52 -12.50 -1.46
N GLY A 88 -5.47 -11.65 -0.43
CA GLY A 88 -6.28 -11.83 0.78
C GLY A 88 -7.79 -11.82 0.52
N ARG A 89 -8.23 -11.19 -0.58
CA ARG A 89 -9.62 -11.20 -1.04
C ARG A 89 -9.99 -12.43 -1.90
N GLY A 90 -9.08 -13.37 -2.12
CA GLY A 90 -9.30 -14.55 -2.97
C GLY A 90 -9.18 -14.26 -4.48
N ASN A 91 -8.67 -13.09 -4.87
CA ASN A 91 -8.50 -12.72 -6.28
C ASN A 91 -7.04 -12.94 -6.73
N ALA A 92 -6.65 -14.21 -6.86
CA ALA A 92 -5.28 -14.59 -7.26
C ALA A 92 -4.88 -13.99 -8.61
N ARG A 93 -5.74 -14.10 -9.64
CA ARG A 93 -5.45 -13.55 -10.99
C ARG A 93 -5.23 -12.03 -10.97
N GLY A 94 -5.99 -11.31 -10.16
CA GLY A 94 -5.83 -9.87 -9.98
C GLY A 94 -4.53 -9.54 -9.23
N ALA A 95 -4.24 -10.30 -8.18
CA ALA A 95 -3.02 -10.16 -7.39
C ALA A 95 -1.78 -10.37 -8.25
N SER A 96 -1.65 -11.48 -8.99
CA SER A 96 -0.48 -11.75 -9.83
C SER A 96 -0.24 -10.65 -10.87
N ARG A 97 -1.30 -10.12 -11.50
CA ARG A 97 -1.17 -8.99 -12.44
C ARG A 97 -0.64 -7.71 -11.78
N LEU A 98 -1.05 -7.44 -10.54
CA LEU A 98 -0.55 -6.29 -9.78
C LEU A 98 0.90 -6.50 -9.34
N VAL A 99 1.29 -7.72 -8.96
CA VAL A 99 2.68 -8.05 -8.66
C VAL A 99 3.57 -7.80 -9.87
N GLU A 100 3.21 -8.27 -11.05
CA GLU A 100 4.03 -8.06 -12.25
C GLU A 100 4.13 -6.58 -12.65
N ARG A 101 3.03 -5.82 -12.53
CA ARG A 101 3.04 -4.37 -12.76
C ARG A 101 3.90 -3.61 -11.74
N GLY A 102 3.84 -4.00 -10.47
CA GLY A 102 4.64 -3.40 -9.41
C GLY A 102 6.12 -3.74 -9.56
N ALA A 103 6.42 -5.01 -9.85
CA ALA A 103 7.78 -5.48 -10.10
C ALA A 103 8.43 -4.77 -11.30
N GLY A 104 7.70 -4.62 -12.42
CA GLY A 104 8.20 -3.88 -13.58
C GLY A 104 8.55 -2.43 -13.24
N ARG A 105 7.68 -1.73 -12.51
CA ARG A 105 7.96 -0.36 -12.04
C ARG A 105 9.17 -0.27 -11.12
N LEU A 106 9.32 -1.21 -10.20
CA LEU A 106 10.46 -1.23 -9.29
C LEU A 106 11.76 -1.56 -10.04
N ALA A 107 11.73 -2.41 -11.06
CA ALA A 107 12.89 -2.68 -11.90
C ALA A 107 13.28 -1.45 -12.75
N GLU A 108 12.32 -0.74 -13.32
CA GLU A 108 12.56 0.53 -14.02
C GLU A 108 13.13 1.59 -13.06
N TYR A 109 12.62 1.67 -11.84
CA TYR A 109 13.13 2.57 -10.81
C TYR A 109 14.56 2.21 -10.38
N GLU A 110 14.88 0.93 -10.24
CA GLU A 110 16.21 0.44 -9.85
C GLU A 110 17.28 0.75 -10.90
N ALA A 111 16.88 0.92 -12.17
CA ALA A 111 17.77 1.42 -13.22
C ALA A 111 18.10 2.92 -13.09
N THR A 112 17.47 3.64 -12.15
CA THR A 112 17.77 5.03 -11.82
C THR A 112 18.71 5.13 -10.62
N SER A 113 19.29 6.31 -10.39
CA SER A 113 20.12 6.59 -9.20
C SER A 113 19.30 7.06 -7.98
N GLY A 114 18.00 6.74 -7.94
CA GLY A 114 17.10 7.15 -6.87
C GLY A 114 17.32 6.40 -5.54
N PRO A 115 16.99 7.00 -4.39
CA PRO A 115 17.15 6.35 -3.09
C PRO A 115 16.11 5.24 -2.88
N THR A 116 16.56 4.02 -2.54
CA THR A 116 15.68 2.92 -2.13
C THR A 116 15.35 2.92 -0.64
N TYR A 117 15.93 3.83 0.12
CA TYR A 117 15.77 3.94 1.59
C TYR A 117 16.07 2.64 2.34
N GLY A 118 17.09 1.91 1.86
CA GLY A 118 17.52 0.64 2.48
C GLY A 118 16.70 -0.57 2.06
N LEU A 119 15.77 -0.43 1.11
CA LEU A 119 15.07 -1.56 0.53
C LEU A 119 15.93 -2.30 -0.50
N ASP A 120 15.89 -3.62 -0.40
CA ASP A 120 16.24 -4.54 -1.49
C ASP A 120 14.95 -4.83 -2.28
N LEU A 121 14.80 -4.18 -3.43
CA LEU A 121 13.57 -4.22 -4.22
C LEU A 121 13.31 -5.62 -4.78
N GLY A 122 14.35 -6.32 -5.22
CA GLY A 122 14.26 -7.72 -5.65
C GLY A 122 13.73 -8.63 -4.53
N ARG A 123 14.25 -8.49 -3.31
CA ARG A 123 13.80 -9.26 -2.15
C ARG A 123 12.36 -8.93 -1.75
N VAL A 124 11.97 -7.65 -1.83
CA VAL A 124 10.59 -7.21 -1.58
C VAL A 124 9.63 -7.86 -2.59
N VAL A 125 9.92 -7.77 -3.89
CA VAL A 125 9.10 -8.36 -4.96
C VAL A 125 9.02 -9.88 -4.78
N ALA A 126 10.14 -10.56 -4.54
CA ALA A 126 10.16 -12.00 -4.31
C ALA A 126 9.33 -12.41 -3.08
N GLY A 127 9.36 -11.62 -2.01
CA GLY A 127 8.52 -11.81 -0.84
C GLY A 127 7.03 -11.74 -1.15
N VAL A 128 6.62 -10.73 -1.93
CA VAL A 128 5.21 -10.55 -2.32
C VAL A 128 4.75 -11.64 -3.28
N ARG A 129 5.58 -12.07 -4.25
CA ARG A 129 5.29 -13.21 -5.13
C ARG A 129 4.96 -14.47 -4.32
N ARG A 130 5.80 -14.82 -3.34
CA ARG A 130 5.57 -15.98 -2.45
C ARG A 130 4.29 -15.86 -1.64
N ALA A 131 3.91 -14.65 -1.21
CA ALA A 131 2.70 -14.42 -0.43
C ALA A 131 1.41 -14.49 -1.27
N VAL A 132 1.50 -14.24 -2.58
CA VAL A 132 0.36 -14.24 -3.50
C VAL A 132 0.05 -15.63 -4.07
N GLY A 133 1.06 -16.49 -4.20
CA GLY A 133 0.95 -17.84 -4.79
C GLY A 133 1.58 -17.92 -6.17
#